data_AF-H2XKB2-F1
#
_entry.id   AF-H2XKB2-F1
#
_cell.length_a   1.000
_cell.length_b   1.000
_cell.length_c   1.000
_cell.angle_alpha   90.00
_cell.angle_beta   90.00
_cell.angle_gamma   90.00
#
_symmetry.space_group_name_H-M   'P 1'
#
loop_
_entity.id
_entity.type
_entity.pdbx_description
1 polymer ?
#
loop_
_entity_poly.entity_id
_entity_poly.type
_entity_poly.pdbx_seq_one_letter_code
_entity_poly.pdbx_strand_id
1 'polypeptide(L)'
;MHEGTILVVVTLLLVVTTQANPATVVVGDLEYVLYKFDGTTGKLGYNDANAACVNISGELAIINDVGIQDAIQPLLQTDAGTTSWEMGYWIGGYCTSYCNAASNSGRQKNWKWSNGSRMYDGYTNWYSILEPNGDSNVGAYVYNFNDMGGYSNTFGTWGDDDVNTLKNYICQRHNNCNQNLCHNGGTCVNTATGSYTCHCLPGFGKPNCKTEYCNPNPCQN
;
A
#
# COMPACT_ATOMS: atom_id res chain seq x y z
N MET A 1 37.21 41.14 -18.49
CA MET A 1 35.78 41.38 -18.73
C MET A 1 35.21 40.13 -19.38
N HIS A 2 34.16 39.58 -18.78
CA HIS A 2 33.24 38.55 -19.30
C HIS A 2 33.81 37.20 -19.76
N GLU A 3 33.70 36.19 -18.90
CA GLU A 3 33.21 34.87 -19.32
C GLU A 3 32.03 34.50 -18.43
N GLY A 4 30.83 34.56 -19.02
CA GLY A 4 29.59 34.18 -18.36
C GLY A 4 29.44 32.67 -18.40
N THR A 5 29.60 32.01 -17.26
CA THR A 5 29.14 30.64 -17.10
C THR A 5 27.62 30.68 -17.01
N ILE A 6 26.94 30.26 -18.08
CA ILE A 6 25.51 30.01 -18.07
C ILE A 6 25.27 28.82 -17.14
N LEU A 7 24.90 29.12 -15.90
CA LEU A 7 24.30 28.15 -14.99
C LEU A 7 22.93 27.82 -15.59
N VAL A 8 22.84 26.72 -16.35
CA VAL A 8 21.56 26.10 -16.66
C VAL A 8 21.05 25.55 -15.34
N VAL A 9 20.33 26.39 -14.59
CA VAL A 9 19.54 25.96 -13.46
C VAL A 9 18.50 25.01 -14.02
N VAL A 10 18.77 23.70 -13.91
CA VAL A 10 17.76 22.66 -14.06
C VAL A 10 16.75 22.95 -12.96
N THR A 11 15.77 23.77 -13.30
CA THR A 11 14.56 23.92 -12.53
C THR A 11 13.89 22.57 -12.63
N LEU A 12 14.18 21.73 -11.63
CA LEU A 12 13.41 20.55 -11.31
C LEU A 12 12.00 21.09 -11.00
N LEU A 13 11.20 21.29 -12.06
CA LEU A 13 9.76 21.36 -11.94
C LEU A 13 9.38 19.99 -11.35
N LEU A 14 9.31 19.91 -10.02
CA LEU A 14 8.38 18.99 -9.40
C LEU A 14 7.03 19.35 -10.00
N VAL A 15 6.62 18.62 -11.03
CA VAL A 15 5.20 18.41 -11.25
C VAL A 15 4.77 17.68 -9.99
N VAL A 16 4.36 18.44 -8.99
CA VAL A 16 3.56 17.93 -7.89
C VAL A 16 2.27 17.52 -8.58
N THR A 17 2.24 16.31 -9.12
CA THR A 17 1.00 15.60 -9.34
C THR A 17 0.28 15.68 -8.01
N THR A 18 -0.94 16.19 -8.02
CA THR A 18 -1.73 16.34 -6.81
C THR A 18 -2.14 14.95 -6.34
N GLN A 19 -1.21 14.21 -5.73
CA GLN A 19 -1.56 13.14 -4.85
C GLN A 19 -2.30 13.82 -3.70
N ALA A 20 -3.64 13.80 -3.75
CA ALA A 20 -4.44 14.07 -2.56
C ALA A 20 -3.92 13.14 -1.45
N ASN A 21 -3.80 13.65 -0.23
CA ASN A 21 -3.32 12.86 0.91
C ASN A 21 -3.96 11.46 0.87
N PRO A 22 -3.17 10.37 0.82
CA PRO A 22 -3.72 9.04 0.62
C PRO A 22 -4.65 8.71 1.79
N ALA A 23 -5.75 8.03 1.50
CA ALA A 23 -6.65 7.55 2.54
C ALA A 23 -5.93 6.44 3.33
N THR A 24 -6.08 6.43 4.66
CA THR A 24 -5.44 5.43 5.51
C THR A 24 -6.43 4.80 6.49
N VAL A 25 -6.18 3.53 6.82
CA VAL A 25 -6.87 2.81 7.91
C VAL A 25 -5.89 1.90 8.62
N VAL A 26 -6.05 1.75 9.93
CA VAL A 26 -5.24 0.86 10.76
C VAL A 26 -6.08 -0.34 11.17
N VAL A 27 -5.57 -1.55 10.95
CA VAL A 27 -6.17 -2.81 11.39
C VAL A 27 -5.11 -3.59 12.16
N GLY A 28 -5.28 -3.69 13.48
CA GLY A 28 -4.27 -4.25 14.38
C GLY A 28 -2.95 -3.48 14.30
N ASP A 29 -1.88 -4.16 13.91
CA ASP A 29 -0.52 -3.60 13.79
C ASP A 29 -0.15 -3.13 12.39
N LEU A 30 -1.10 -3.16 11.45
CA LEU A 30 -0.87 -2.77 10.06
C LEU A 30 -1.63 -1.50 9.72
N GLU A 31 -0.94 -0.59 9.04
CA GLU A 31 -1.53 0.58 8.40
C GLU A 31 -1.69 0.29 6.90
N TYR A 32 -2.89 0.48 6.38
CA TYR A 32 -3.21 0.36 4.97
C TYR A 32 -3.34 1.77 4.38
N VAL A 33 -2.61 2.02 3.30
CA VAL A 33 -2.50 3.34 2.64
C VAL A 33 -2.94 3.19 1.19
N LEU A 34 -4.02 3.88 0.82
CA LEU A 34 -4.62 3.83 -0.52
C LEU A 34 -4.10 5.00 -1.37
N TYR A 35 -3.24 4.68 -2.32
CA TYR A 35 -2.67 5.65 -3.27
C TYR A 35 -3.60 5.76 -4.47
N LYS A 36 -4.30 6.89 -4.57
CA LYS A 36 -5.24 7.20 -5.66
C LYS A 36 -4.70 8.34 -6.52
N PHE A 37 -4.78 8.17 -7.84
CA PHE A 37 -4.40 9.16 -8.82
C PHE A 37 -5.54 9.40 -9.81
N ASP A 38 -5.81 10.66 -10.10
CA ASP A 38 -6.73 11.02 -11.18
C ASP A 38 -6.00 10.88 -12.53
N GLY A 39 -6.62 10.14 -13.46
CA GLY A 39 -6.00 9.82 -14.76
C GLY A 39 -4.96 8.68 -14.68
N THR A 40 -3.99 8.67 -15.59
CA THR A 40 -2.96 7.61 -15.69
C THR A 40 -1.64 7.98 -15.02
N THR A 41 -1.36 9.27 -14.87
CA THR A 41 -0.10 9.75 -14.26
C THR A 41 -0.04 9.37 -12.78
N GLY A 42 0.97 8.58 -12.40
CA GLY A 42 1.17 8.11 -11.03
C GLY A 42 0.60 6.72 -10.74
N LYS A 43 -0.31 6.22 -11.59
CA LYS A 43 -0.68 4.79 -11.61
C LYS A 43 0.53 3.96 -12.04
N LEU A 44 0.63 2.75 -11.51
CA LEU A 44 1.80 1.88 -11.68
C LEU A 44 1.36 0.48 -12.10
N GLY A 45 2.25 -0.23 -12.81
CA GLY A 45 2.16 -1.68 -12.96
C GLY A 45 2.40 -2.37 -11.61
N TYR A 46 2.00 -3.63 -11.49
CA TYR A 46 2.04 -4.39 -10.24
C TYR A 46 3.43 -4.38 -9.58
N ASN A 47 4.48 -4.66 -10.35
CA ASN A 47 5.84 -4.77 -9.81
C ASN A 47 6.36 -3.42 -9.29
N ASP A 48 6.09 -2.33 -10.02
CA ASP A 48 6.47 -0.98 -9.62
C ASP A 48 5.65 -0.50 -8.42
N ALA A 49 4.36 -0.84 -8.37
CA ALA A 49 3.51 -0.56 -7.21
C ALA A 49 4.01 -1.29 -5.96
N ASN A 50 4.40 -2.57 -6.08
CA ASN A 50 5.01 -3.30 -4.97
C ASN A 50 6.35 -2.70 -4.55
N ALA A 51 7.21 -2.31 -5.49
CA ALA A 51 8.45 -1.61 -5.18
C ALA A 51 8.20 -0.28 -4.45
N ALA A 52 7.17 0.47 -4.84
CA ALA A 52 6.75 1.69 -4.15
C ALA A 52 6.32 1.42 -2.70
N CYS A 53 5.57 0.34 -2.45
CA CYS A 53 5.23 -0.07 -1.08
C CYS A 53 6.44 -0.54 -0.28
N VAL A 54 7.37 -1.27 -0.88
CA VAL A 54 8.63 -1.69 -0.23
C VAL A 54 9.48 -0.48 0.19
N ASN A 55 9.51 0.58 -0.62
CA ASN A 55 10.25 1.81 -0.30
C ASN A 55 9.74 2.53 0.97
N ILE A 56 8.52 2.24 1.42
CA ILE A 56 7.97 2.75 2.69
C ILE A 56 7.97 1.67 3.80
N SER A 57 8.81 0.64 3.66
CA SER A 57 8.85 -0.59 4.50
C SER A 57 7.51 -1.29 4.64
N GLY A 58 6.77 -1.30 3.54
CA GLY A 58 5.55 -2.05 3.39
C GLY A 58 5.67 -3.07 2.27
N GLU A 59 4.51 -3.48 1.79
CA GLU A 59 4.30 -4.30 0.61
C GLU A 59 2.89 -4.00 0.09
N LEU A 60 2.56 -4.49 -1.11
CA LEU A 60 1.16 -4.41 -1.54
C LEU A 60 0.25 -5.14 -0.54
N ALA A 61 -0.93 -4.57 -0.30
CA ALA A 61 -1.80 -4.99 0.79
C ALA A 61 -2.21 -6.47 0.72
N ILE A 62 -2.07 -7.16 1.84
CA ILE A 62 -2.55 -8.53 2.02
C ILE A 62 -3.92 -8.44 2.67
N ILE A 63 -4.97 -8.76 1.90
CA ILE A 63 -6.37 -8.70 2.35
C ILE A 63 -6.86 -10.14 2.56
N ASN A 64 -6.28 -10.82 3.55
CA ASN A 64 -6.53 -12.25 3.82
C ASN A 64 -7.51 -12.48 4.99
N ASP A 65 -8.19 -11.44 5.44
CA ASP A 65 -9.19 -11.47 6.51
C ASP A 65 -10.35 -10.52 6.20
N VAL A 66 -11.55 -10.89 6.63
CA VAL A 66 -12.77 -10.09 6.40
C VAL A 66 -12.71 -8.73 7.08
N GLY A 67 -12.10 -8.63 8.26
CA GLY A 67 -11.93 -7.35 8.96
C GLY A 67 -11.02 -6.38 8.21
N ILE A 68 -10.01 -6.89 7.50
CA ILE A 68 -9.17 -6.06 6.61
C ILE A 68 -9.99 -5.57 5.41
N GLN A 69 -10.76 -6.45 4.78
CA GLN A 69 -11.62 -6.07 3.66
C GLN A 69 -12.63 -4.99 4.07
N ASP A 70 -13.35 -5.20 5.17
CA ASP A 70 -14.39 -4.29 5.67
C ASP A 70 -13.83 -2.92 6.08
N ALA A 71 -12.56 -2.87 6.51
CA ALA A 71 -11.86 -1.63 6.83
C ALA A 71 -11.42 -0.85 5.59
N ILE A 72 -10.99 -1.54 4.53
CA ILE A 72 -10.48 -0.92 3.29
C ILE A 72 -11.63 -0.47 2.38
N GLN A 73 -12.67 -1.29 2.24
CA GLN A 73 -13.72 -1.09 1.24
C GLN A 73 -14.40 0.29 1.29
N PRO A 74 -14.72 0.87 2.47
CA PRO A 74 -15.30 2.21 2.55
C PRO A 74 -14.38 3.35 2.08
N LEU A 75 -13.07 3.10 2.01
CA LEU A 75 -12.07 4.09 1.58
C LEU A 75 -11.80 4.06 0.07
N LEU A 76 -12.30 3.05 -0.64
CA LEU A 76 -12.14 2.95 -2.09
C LEU A 76 -12.86 4.12 -2.77
N GLN A 77 -12.10 4.92 -3.52
CA GLN A 77 -12.65 6.02 -4.30
C GLN A 77 -12.89 5.55 -5.73
N THR A 78 -14.07 5.81 -6.28
CA THR A 78 -14.38 5.53 -7.68
C THR A 78 -13.55 6.42 -8.61
N ASP A 79 -12.97 5.86 -9.67
CA ASP A 79 -12.32 6.67 -10.70
C ASP A 79 -13.39 7.40 -11.53
N ALA A 80 -13.30 8.73 -11.62
CA ALA A 80 -14.12 9.52 -12.54
C ALA A 80 -13.38 9.66 -13.88
N GLY A 81 -13.96 9.14 -14.97
CA GLY A 81 -13.53 9.47 -16.33
C GLY A 81 -12.26 8.78 -16.86
N THR A 82 -11.85 7.63 -16.31
CA THR A 82 -10.79 6.79 -16.89
C THR A 82 -11.38 5.63 -17.70
N THR A 83 -10.58 5.04 -18.59
CA THR A 83 -10.98 3.80 -19.28
C THR A 83 -11.11 2.67 -18.25
N SER A 84 -12.12 1.82 -18.39
CA SER A 84 -12.48 0.80 -17.38
C SER A 84 -11.33 -0.12 -16.97
N TRP A 85 -10.34 -0.32 -17.84
CA TRP A 85 -9.24 -1.28 -17.66
C TRP A 85 -8.14 -0.76 -16.71
N GLU A 86 -7.99 0.55 -16.58
CA GLU A 86 -6.99 1.20 -15.69
C GLU A 86 -7.57 1.50 -14.29
N MET A 87 -8.80 1.06 -14.05
CA MET A 87 -9.51 1.23 -12.78
C MET A 87 -9.13 0.13 -11.79
N GLY A 88 -9.32 0.43 -10.51
CA GLY A 88 -9.02 -0.46 -9.39
C GLY A 88 -7.69 -0.16 -8.70
N TYR A 89 -7.43 -0.92 -7.64
CA TYR A 89 -6.24 -0.80 -6.83
C TYR A 89 -5.48 -2.14 -6.76
N TRP A 90 -4.21 -2.16 -7.14
CA TRP A 90 -3.36 -3.32 -6.90
C TRP A 90 -3.31 -3.66 -5.40
N ILE A 91 -3.42 -4.96 -5.12
CA ILE A 91 -3.20 -5.59 -3.81
C ILE A 91 -2.14 -6.67 -3.95
N GLY A 92 -1.66 -7.24 -2.85
CA GLY A 92 -0.47 -8.09 -2.85
C GLY A 92 -0.61 -9.46 -3.49
N GLY A 93 -1.76 -9.78 -4.08
CA GLY A 93 -1.97 -11.06 -4.77
C GLY A 93 -1.25 -11.06 -6.12
N TYR A 94 -0.50 -12.12 -6.42
CA TYR A 94 0.10 -12.32 -7.75
C TYR A 94 0.17 -13.79 -8.13
N CYS A 95 0.22 -14.04 -9.43
CA CYS A 95 0.44 -15.37 -9.98
C CYS A 95 1.24 -15.32 -11.30
N THR A 96 2.23 -16.22 -11.43
CA THR A 96 3.13 -16.24 -12.58
C THR A 96 2.75 -17.28 -13.64
N SER A 97 2.08 -18.36 -13.27
CA SER A 97 1.68 -19.42 -14.22
C SER A 97 0.52 -20.27 -13.72
N TYR A 98 -0.33 -20.71 -14.64
CA TYR A 98 -1.53 -21.51 -14.39
C TYR A 98 -2.45 -20.85 -13.35
N CYS A 99 -2.80 -19.60 -13.61
CA CYS A 99 -3.47 -18.72 -12.65
C CYS A 99 -5.01 -18.79 -12.70
N ASN A 100 -5.57 -19.24 -13.82
CA ASN A 100 -7.01 -19.23 -14.03
C ASN A 100 -7.77 -20.24 -13.15
N ALA A 101 -8.83 -19.78 -12.52
CA ALA A 101 -9.72 -20.57 -11.68
C ALA A 101 -10.96 -21.09 -12.40
N ALA A 102 -11.37 -20.41 -13.48
CA ALA A 102 -12.60 -20.67 -14.22
C ALA A 102 -12.72 -22.10 -14.79
N SER A 103 -11.67 -22.92 -14.70
CA SER A 103 -11.65 -24.33 -15.11
C SER A 103 -11.64 -25.34 -13.95
N ASN A 104 -12.13 -24.97 -12.75
CA ASN A 104 -12.53 -25.89 -11.66
C ASN A 104 -11.46 -26.92 -11.19
N SER A 105 -10.16 -26.63 -11.37
CA SER A 105 -9.08 -27.65 -11.27
C SER A 105 -7.94 -27.27 -10.33
N GLY A 106 -8.22 -26.69 -9.15
CA GLY A 106 -7.18 -26.47 -8.12
C GLY A 106 -6.02 -25.54 -8.54
N ARG A 107 -6.22 -24.74 -9.59
CA ARG A 107 -5.27 -23.76 -10.16
C ARG A 107 -5.23 -22.45 -9.39
N GLN A 108 -6.28 -22.18 -8.62
CA GLN A 108 -6.20 -21.36 -7.42
C GLN A 108 -5.27 -22.00 -6.36
N LYS A 109 -4.09 -22.51 -6.70
CA LYS A 109 -3.04 -22.89 -5.73
C LYS A 109 -1.71 -22.17 -5.99
N ASN A 110 -1.58 -21.47 -7.13
CA ASN A 110 -0.34 -20.83 -7.55
C ASN A 110 -0.24 -19.34 -7.20
N TRP A 111 -1.36 -18.70 -6.94
CA TRP A 111 -1.45 -17.35 -6.40
C TRP A 111 -0.88 -17.29 -5.00
N LYS A 112 -0.11 -16.24 -4.78
CA LYS A 112 0.53 -15.94 -3.53
C LYS A 112 0.27 -14.49 -3.19
N TRP A 113 0.25 -14.21 -1.89
CA TRP A 113 0.40 -12.86 -1.39
C TRP A 113 1.84 -12.39 -1.55
N SER A 114 2.07 -11.08 -1.48
CA SER A 114 3.36 -10.41 -1.68
C SER A 114 4.46 -10.93 -0.75
N ASN A 115 4.08 -11.39 0.45
CA ASN A 115 4.98 -12.04 1.41
C ASN A 115 5.29 -13.51 1.08
N GLY A 116 4.78 -14.04 -0.04
CA GLY A 116 4.96 -15.42 -0.51
C GLY A 116 3.98 -16.44 0.08
N SER A 117 3.12 -16.04 1.03
CA SER A 117 2.09 -16.93 1.59
C SER A 117 0.99 -17.25 0.57
N ARG A 118 0.25 -18.33 0.81
CA ARG A 118 -0.79 -18.80 -0.12
C ARG A 118 -2.03 -17.92 -0.03
N MET A 119 -2.62 -17.60 -1.17
CA MET A 119 -3.80 -16.71 -1.24
C MET A 119 -5.13 -17.40 -0.92
N TYR A 120 -5.13 -18.73 -0.76
CA TYR A 120 -6.35 -19.56 -0.70
C TYR A 120 -6.55 -20.26 0.63
N ASP A 121 -5.58 -20.12 1.53
CA ASP A 121 -5.66 -20.68 2.87
C ASP A 121 -6.43 -19.67 3.74
N GLY A 122 -7.73 -19.48 3.49
CA GLY A 122 -8.59 -18.58 4.27
C GLY A 122 -9.59 -17.76 3.46
N TYR A 123 -9.63 -16.46 3.72
CA TYR A 123 -10.57 -15.52 3.12
C TYR A 123 -10.20 -15.18 1.67
N THR A 124 -11.22 -15.08 0.82
CA THR A 124 -11.09 -14.62 -0.56
C THR A 124 -12.32 -13.81 -0.96
N ASN A 125 -12.11 -12.79 -1.80
CA ASN A 125 -13.17 -11.91 -2.27
C ASN A 125 -13.17 -11.75 -3.81
N TRP A 126 -12.78 -12.79 -4.56
CA TRP A 126 -12.88 -12.75 -6.02
C TRP A 126 -14.32 -12.44 -6.46
N TYR A 127 -14.48 -11.58 -7.47
CA TYR A 127 -15.76 -11.04 -7.91
C TYR A 127 -16.82 -12.11 -8.22
N SER A 128 -16.44 -13.25 -8.79
CA SER A 128 -17.34 -14.38 -9.03
C SER A 128 -16.56 -15.65 -9.42
N ILE A 129 -17.28 -16.68 -9.90
CA ILE A 129 -16.71 -17.86 -10.54
C ILE A 129 -15.90 -17.56 -11.82
N LEU A 130 -16.03 -16.34 -12.35
CA LEU A 130 -15.29 -15.88 -13.53
C LEU A 130 -13.90 -15.35 -13.18
N GLU A 131 -13.57 -15.21 -11.89
CA GLU A 131 -12.29 -14.70 -11.42
C GLU A 131 -11.59 -15.73 -10.51
N PRO A 132 -10.25 -15.80 -10.51
CA PRO A 132 -9.35 -15.22 -11.52
C PRO A 132 -9.49 -15.93 -12.88
N ASN A 133 -9.36 -15.20 -13.99
CA ASN A 133 -9.40 -15.72 -15.35
C ASN A 133 -8.09 -15.59 -16.13
N GLY A 134 -7.11 -14.80 -15.68
CA GLY A 134 -5.82 -14.71 -16.34
C GLY A 134 -5.00 -16.01 -16.24
N ASP A 135 -4.24 -16.31 -17.28
CA ASP A 135 -3.50 -17.58 -17.37
C ASP A 135 -2.12 -17.51 -16.69
N SER A 136 -1.42 -16.38 -16.78
CA SER A 136 -0.03 -16.22 -16.31
C SER A 136 0.36 -14.75 -16.19
N ASN A 137 1.29 -14.43 -15.29
CA ASN A 137 1.84 -13.09 -15.07
C ASN A 137 0.75 -12.04 -14.80
N VAL A 138 -0.08 -12.33 -13.82
CA VAL A 138 -1.20 -11.48 -13.41
C VAL A 138 -1.07 -11.07 -11.95
N GLY A 139 -1.55 -9.87 -11.66
CA GLY A 139 -1.72 -9.34 -10.31
C GLY A 139 -3.19 -9.34 -9.90
N ALA A 140 -3.47 -9.36 -8.61
CA ALA A 140 -4.82 -9.18 -8.07
C ALA A 140 -5.04 -7.70 -7.76
N TYR A 141 -6.23 -7.20 -8.07
CA TYR A 141 -6.64 -5.85 -7.74
C TYR A 141 -8.05 -5.82 -7.15
N VAL A 142 -8.35 -4.75 -6.41
CA VAL A 142 -9.69 -4.47 -5.88
C VAL A 142 -10.42 -3.55 -6.84
N TYR A 143 -11.64 -3.93 -7.21
CA TYR A 143 -12.55 -3.10 -7.98
C TYR A 143 -13.02 -1.90 -7.16
N ASN A 144 -12.85 -0.68 -7.68
CA ASN A 144 -13.36 0.55 -7.09
C ASN A 144 -14.57 1.10 -7.86
N PHE A 145 -15.33 0.24 -8.54
CA PHE A 145 -16.52 0.58 -9.33
C PHE A 145 -17.50 -0.58 -9.33
N ASN A 146 -18.79 -0.28 -9.58
CA ASN A 146 -19.87 -1.24 -9.41
C ASN A 146 -20.12 -2.10 -10.65
N ASP A 147 -19.95 -1.57 -11.87
CA ASP A 147 -20.34 -2.29 -13.08
C ASP A 147 -19.26 -2.14 -14.17
N MET A 148 -18.93 -3.25 -14.84
CA MET A 148 -17.87 -3.33 -15.86
C MET A 148 -18.32 -4.16 -17.05
N GLY A 149 -18.56 -3.58 -18.22
CA GLY A 149 -18.71 -4.36 -19.46
C GLY A 149 -19.71 -5.54 -19.39
N GLY A 150 -20.77 -5.43 -18.58
CA GLY A 150 -21.77 -6.50 -18.35
C GLY A 150 -21.67 -7.21 -16.99
N TYR A 151 -20.57 -7.02 -16.26
CA TYR A 151 -20.41 -7.40 -14.86
C TYR A 151 -21.11 -6.38 -13.96
N SER A 152 -21.85 -6.85 -12.94
CA SER A 152 -22.55 -6.01 -11.96
C SER A 152 -22.17 -6.33 -10.52
N ASN A 153 -22.22 -5.33 -9.64
CA ASN A 153 -21.82 -5.43 -8.22
C ASN A 153 -20.34 -5.81 -8.01
N THR A 154 -19.43 -5.27 -8.81
CA THR A 154 -17.98 -5.53 -8.69
C THR A 154 -17.33 -4.80 -7.51
N PHE A 155 -17.91 -3.73 -6.99
CA PHE A 155 -17.23 -2.85 -6.03
C PHE A 155 -16.74 -3.59 -4.78
N GLY A 156 -15.47 -3.42 -4.45
CA GLY A 156 -14.81 -4.04 -3.30
C GLY A 156 -14.34 -5.49 -3.54
N THR A 157 -14.87 -6.18 -4.54
CA THR A 157 -14.41 -7.52 -4.91
C THR A 157 -13.05 -7.48 -5.63
N TRP A 158 -12.45 -8.63 -5.86
CA TRP A 158 -11.15 -8.77 -6.51
C TRP A 158 -11.28 -9.30 -7.93
N GLY A 159 -10.42 -8.80 -8.82
CA GLY A 159 -10.19 -9.35 -10.15
C GLY A 159 -8.71 -9.51 -10.40
N ASP A 160 -8.35 -10.13 -11.52
CA ASP A 160 -6.97 -10.18 -11.98
C ASP A 160 -6.73 -9.47 -13.31
N ASP A 161 -5.51 -8.99 -13.50
CA ASP A 161 -5.11 -8.26 -14.70
C ASP A 161 -3.60 -8.44 -14.95
N ASP A 162 -3.17 -8.15 -16.17
CA ASP A 162 -1.76 -8.18 -16.56
C ASP A 162 -0.95 -7.25 -15.66
N VAL A 163 0.20 -7.73 -15.18
CA VAL A 163 1.05 -6.98 -14.25
C VAL A 163 1.55 -5.64 -14.81
N ASN A 164 1.47 -5.41 -16.12
CA ASN A 164 1.86 -4.15 -16.76
C ASN A 164 0.71 -3.13 -16.82
N THR A 165 -0.54 -3.53 -16.52
CA THR A 165 -1.67 -2.60 -16.48
C THR A 165 -1.47 -1.57 -15.37
N LEU A 166 -1.65 -0.29 -15.70
CA LEU A 166 -1.49 0.79 -14.74
C LEU A 166 -2.74 0.91 -13.87
N LYS A 167 -2.57 0.80 -12.54
CA LYS A 167 -3.66 0.96 -11.58
C LYS A 167 -3.24 1.84 -10.41
N ASN A 168 -4.24 2.25 -9.61
CA ASN A 168 -4.00 2.72 -8.25
C ASN A 168 -3.45 1.55 -7.42
N TYR A 169 -3.02 1.76 -6.18
CA TYR A 169 -2.48 0.67 -5.36
C TYR A 169 -2.67 0.89 -3.87
N ILE A 170 -2.75 -0.21 -3.12
CA ILE A 170 -2.87 -0.21 -1.67
C ILE A 170 -1.59 -0.80 -1.09
N CYS A 171 -0.90 -0.04 -0.26
CA CYS A 171 0.22 -0.55 0.52
C CYS A 171 -0.27 -0.95 1.92
N GLN A 172 0.25 -2.05 2.46
CA GLN A 172 0.26 -2.29 3.90
C GLN A 172 1.64 -1.95 4.45
N ARG A 173 1.70 -1.35 5.64
CA ARG A 173 2.94 -1.03 6.33
C ARG A 173 2.86 -1.47 7.78
N HIS A 174 3.99 -1.95 8.30
CA HIS A 174 4.10 -2.28 9.72
C HIS A 174 4.06 -1.01 10.57
N ASN A 175 3.17 -0.98 11.56
CA ASN A 175 3.17 0.06 12.56
C ASN A 175 4.26 -0.21 13.60
N ASN A 176 5.42 0.41 13.42
CA ASN A 176 6.55 0.27 14.34
C ASN A 176 6.28 0.87 15.72
N CYS A 177 5.20 1.62 15.90
CA CYS A 177 4.86 2.21 17.18
C CYS A 177 4.06 1.31 18.13
N ASN A 178 3.55 0.17 17.67
CA ASN A 178 2.66 -0.67 18.48
C ASN A 178 3.37 -1.45 19.59
N GLN A 179 4.70 -1.51 19.58
CA GLN A 179 5.47 -2.20 20.63
C GLN A 179 5.80 -1.33 21.87
N ASN A 180 5.15 -0.17 22.06
CA ASN A 180 5.46 0.77 23.17
C ASN A 180 6.97 1.06 23.26
N LEU A 181 7.60 1.36 22.12
CA LEU A 181 9.05 1.50 22.02
C LEU A 181 9.59 2.77 22.73
N CYS A 182 8.71 3.73 22.99
CA CYS A 182 9.01 4.97 23.67
C CYS A 182 8.70 4.86 25.17
N HIS A 183 9.72 5.00 26.01
CA HIS A 183 9.59 4.89 27.45
C HIS A 183 9.24 6.23 28.10
N ASN A 184 8.92 6.21 29.38
CA ASN A 184 8.74 7.40 30.22
C ASN A 184 7.75 8.42 29.63
N GLY A 185 6.67 7.92 29.04
CA GLY A 185 5.60 8.75 28.47
C GLY A 185 5.97 9.44 27.15
N GLY A 186 7.04 9.02 26.46
CA GLY A 186 7.36 9.50 25.13
C GLY A 186 6.32 9.07 24.08
N THR A 187 6.05 9.96 23.12
CA THR A 187 5.11 9.68 22.02
C THR A 187 5.84 9.04 20.86
N CYS A 188 5.35 7.89 20.38
CA CYS A 188 5.90 7.23 19.19
C CYS A 188 5.26 7.79 17.92
N VAL A 189 6.09 8.04 16.90
CA VAL A 189 5.65 8.46 15.57
C VAL A 189 6.32 7.58 14.52
N ASN A 190 5.54 6.96 13.64
CA ASN A 190 6.10 6.23 12.49
C ASN A 190 6.77 7.21 11.53
N THR A 191 7.93 6.83 10.99
CA THR A 191 8.57 7.59 9.93
C THR A 191 8.05 7.14 8.56
N ALA A 192 8.13 8.02 7.57
CA ALA A 192 7.74 7.70 6.19
C ALA A 192 8.53 6.50 5.61
N THR A 193 9.76 6.30 6.09
CA THR A 193 10.67 5.21 5.69
C THR A 193 10.44 3.92 6.48
N GLY A 194 9.31 3.79 7.17
CA GLY A 194 8.98 2.58 7.94
C GLY A 194 9.91 2.29 9.11
N SER A 195 10.39 3.34 9.77
CA SER A 195 10.98 3.29 11.11
C SER A 195 10.03 3.97 12.11
N TYR A 196 10.51 4.23 13.32
CA TYR A 196 9.81 5.06 14.30
C TYR A 196 10.76 6.11 14.89
N THR A 197 10.18 7.15 15.48
CA THR A 197 10.89 8.13 16.29
C THR A 197 10.09 8.36 17.56
N CYS A 198 10.79 8.50 18.70
CA CYS A 198 10.19 8.88 19.96
C CYS A 198 10.35 10.37 20.22
N HIS A 199 9.23 11.06 20.46
CA HIS A 199 9.22 12.38 21.06
C HIS A 199 9.21 12.24 22.58
N CYS A 200 10.37 12.44 23.19
CA CYS A 200 10.53 12.31 24.64
C CYS A 200 9.93 13.49 25.39
N LEU A 201 9.34 13.21 26.56
CA LEU A 201 9.00 14.24 27.52
C LEU A 201 10.27 14.92 28.07
N PRO A 202 10.17 16.19 28.53
CA PRO A 202 11.29 16.88 29.16
C PRO A 202 11.94 16.06 30.29
N GLY A 203 13.27 16.08 30.35
CA GLY A 203 14.05 15.30 31.33
C GLY A 203 14.45 13.89 30.87
N PHE A 204 13.87 13.40 29.77
CA PHE A 204 14.19 12.11 29.18
C PHE A 204 14.78 12.24 27.78
N GLY A 205 15.56 11.25 27.34
CA GLY A 205 16.05 11.20 25.97
C GLY A 205 16.71 9.91 25.54
N LYS A 206 17.57 10.01 24.51
CA LYS A 206 17.99 8.91 23.62
C LYS A 206 16.83 8.37 22.75
N PRO A 207 17.08 7.51 21.73
CA PRO A 207 16.08 7.12 20.73
C PRO A 207 14.74 6.59 21.26
N ASN A 208 14.73 6.07 22.50
CA ASN A 208 13.56 5.43 23.11
C ASN A 208 13.14 6.09 24.43
N CYS A 209 13.65 7.28 24.75
CA CYS A 209 13.32 8.00 25.99
C CYS A 209 13.61 7.24 27.30
N LYS A 210 14.50 6.22 27.25
CA LYS A 210 14.87 5.39 28.41
C LYS A 210 15.77 6.12 29.41
N THR A 211 16.51 7.12 28.96
CA THR A 211 17.52 7.78 29.78
C THR A 211 16.95 9.04 30.42
N GLU A 212 16.99 9.09 31.74
CA GLU A 212 16.82 10.32 32.51
C GLU A 212 18.12 11.13 32.46
N TYR A 213 18.07 12.37 31.99
CA TYR A 213 19.27 13.20 31.92
C TYR A 213 19.73 13.72 33.29
N CYS A 214 18.85 13.71 34.31
CA CYS A 214 19.14 14.22 35.65
C CYS A 214 19.23 13.15 36.75
N ASN A 215 19.61 11.92 36.40
CA ASN A 215 19.72 10.83 37.38
C ASN A 215 21.14 10.21 37.42
N PRO A 216 21.83 10.23 38.58
CA PRO A 216 21.43 10.89 39.82
C PRO A 216 21.58 12.41 39.77
N ASN A 217 20.66 13.09 40.46
CA ASN A 217 20.70 14.54 40.68
C ASN A 217 22.04 14.95 41.35
N PRO A 218 22.59 16.16 41.09
CA PRO A 218 22.00 17.26 40.34
C PRO A 218 22.48 17.39 38.89
N CYS A 219 21.56 17.77 37.99
CA CYS A 219 21.91 18.32 36.68
C CYS A 219 22.70 19.62 36.85
N GLN A 220 23.99 19.62 36.51
CA GLN A 220 24.80 20.85 36.54
C GLN A 220 24.39 21.75 35.37
N ASN A 221 23.95 22.96 35.71
CA ASN A 221 23.53 24.02 34.80
C ASN A 221 24.63 24.45 33.82
#